data_AF-A0A942UTW6-F1
#
_entry.id   AF-A0A942UTW6-F1
#
_cell.length_a   1.000
_cell.length_b   1.000
_cell.length_c   1.000
_cell.angle_alpha   90.00
_cell.angle_beta   90.00
_cell.angle_gamma   90.00
#
_symmetry.space_group_name_H-M   'P 1'
#
loop_
_entity.id
_entity.type
_entity.pdbx_description
1 polymer ?
#
loop_
_entity_poly.entity_id
_entity_poly.type
_entity_poly.pdbx_seq_one_letter_code
_entity_poly.pdbx_strand_id
1 'polypeptide(L)'
;MLRCFLYKLFKINHGDSDESQVRTYHKINLTIVIICFIWNAIMYFFFPKEIPMQWDLSGNPTWTLPSILGIWVIPSILLYTAFSMKVREKLDVGSTAVMIFRGVMDIGIYGYLALSNII
;
A
#
# COMPACT_ATOMS: atom_id res chain seq x y z
N MET A 1 -31.17 -35.65 -9.58
CA MET A 1 -30.65 -35.46 -8.21
C MET A 1 -29.11 -35.42 -8.13
N LEU A 2 -28.39 -36.36 -8.76
CA LEU A 2 -26.92 -36.45 -8.69
C LEU A 2 -26.18 -35.18 -9.17
N ARG A 3 -26.66 -34.52 -10.23
CA ARG A 3 -26.09 -33.24 -10.72
C ARG A 3 -26.19 -32.09 -9.70
N CYS A 4 -27.30 -31.97 -8.97
CA CYS A 4 -27.44 -30.94 -7.92
C CYS A 4 -26.55 -31.25 -6.70
N PHE A 5 -26.36 -32.53 -6.39
CA PHE A 5 -25.48 -32.95 -5.31
C PHE A 5 -24.01 -32.71 -5.63
N LEU A 6 -23.58 -33.05 -6.85
CA LEU A 6 -22.23 -32.75 -7.35
C LEU A 6 -21.99 -31.24 -7.44
N TYR A 7 -22.97 -30.47 -7.91
CA TYR A 7 -22.88 -29.00 -7.94
C TYR A 7 -22.77 -28.39 -6.54
N LYS A 8 -23.52 -28.92 -5.55
CA LYS A 8 -23.39 -28.50 -4.14
C LYS A 8 -22.01 -28.85 -3.57
N LEU A 9 -21.50 -30.06 -3.79
CA LEU A 9 -20.16 -30.44 -3.31
C LEU A 9 -19.05 -29.61 -3.96
N PHE A 10 -19.15 -29.35 -5.28
CA PHE A 10 -18.17 -28.53 -5.99
C PHE A 10 -18.22 -27.06 -5.53
N LYS A 11 -19.42 -26.51 -5.32
CA LYS A 11 -19.63 -25.14 -4.83
C LYS A 11 -19.21 -24.96 -3.37
N ILE A 12 -19.39 -25.98 -2.51
CA ILE A 12 -18.94 -25.95 -1.11
C ILE A 12 -17.40 -26.01 -1.04
N ASN A 13 -16.75 -26.79 -1.91
CA ASN A 13 -15.28 -26.91 -1.92
C ASN A 13 -14.54 -25.71 -2.58
N HIS A 14 -15.15 -25.00 -3.53
CA HIS A 14 -14.53 -23.83 -4.17
C HIS A 14 -15.04 -22.48 -3.64
N GLY A 15 -16.33 -22.38 -3.31
CA GLY A 15 -16.96 -21.11 -2.94
C GLY A 15 -16.56 -20.61 -1.55
N ASP A 16 -16.33 -21.52 -0.60
CA ASP A 16 -15.96 -21.14 0.78
C ASP A 16 -14.46 -20.82 0.91
N SER A 17 -13.60 -21.45 0.10
CA SER A 17 -12.16 -21.16 0.08
C SER A 17 -11.85 -19.84 -0.62
N ASP A 18 -12.58 -19.46 -1.67
CA ASP A 18 -12.32 -18.19 -2.38
C ASP A 18 -12.76 -16.99 -1.54
N GLU A 19 -13.97 -17.02 -0.95
CA GLU A 19 -14.47 -15.87 -0.19
C GLU A 19 -13.69 -15.66 1.13
N SER A 20 -13.30 -16.74 1.80
CA SER A 20 -12.45 -16.67 3.00
C SER A 20 -11.04 -16.17 2.68
N GLN A 21 -10.46 -16.56 1.55
CA GLN A 21 -9.16 -16.06 1.11
C GLN A 21 -9.21 -14.60 0.69
N VAL A 22 -10.21 -14.19 -0.10
CA VAL A 22 -10.40 -12.78 -0.49
C VAL A 22 -10.56 -11.88 0.74
N ARG A 23 -11.32 -12.33 1.75
CA ARG A 23 -11.44 -11.61 3.05
C ARG A 23 -10.09 -11.51 3.77
N THR A 24 -9.28 -12.55 3.70
CA THR A 24 -7.94 -12.58 4.31
C THR A 24 -7.00 -11.60 3.61
N TYR A 25 -6.95 -11.61 2.28
CA TYR A 25 -6.18 -10.66 1.48
C TYR A 25 -6.62 -9.22 1.72
N HIS A 26 -7.92 -8.97 1.85
CA HIS A 26 -8.42 -7.63 2.15
C HIS A 26 -7.93 -7.12 3.51
N LYS A 27 -7.95 -8.00 4.54
CA LYS A 27 -7.41 -7.67 5.86
C LYS A 27 -5.91 -7.36 5.79
N ILE A 28 -5.13 -8.20 5.11
CA ILE A 28 -3.69 -8.00 4.94
C ILE A 28 -3.41 -6.65 4.24
N ASN A 29 -4.07 -6.39 3.12
CA ASN A 29 -3.91 -5.14 2.36
C ASN A 29 -4.24 -3.91 3.21
N LEU A 30 -5.32 -3.95 3.99
CA LEU A 30 -5.67 -2.86 4.89
C LEU A 30 -4.66 -2.70 6.03
N THR A 31 -4.18 -3.80 6.62
CA THR A 31 -3.16 -3.78 7.66
C THR A 31 -1.87 -3.14 7.16
N ILE A 32 -1.42 -3.46 5.95
CA ILE A 32 -0.22 -2.85 5.34
C ILE A 32 -0.42 -1.34 5.18
N VAL A 33 -1.58 -0.91 4.68
CA VAL A 33 -1.89 0.52 4.54
C VAL A 33 -1.78 1.21 5.89
N ILE A 34 -2.39 0.66 6.95
CA ILE A 34 -2.32 1.23 8.30
C ILE A 34 -0.87 1.32 8.80
N ILE A 35 -0.06 0.27 8.59
CA ILE A 35 1.35 0.27 8.96
C ILE A 35 2.12 1.39 8.24
N CYS A 36 1.89 1.58 6.94
CA CYS A 36 2.51 2.68 6.18
C CYS A 36 2.08 4.05 6.70
N PHE A 37 0.81 4.25 7.05
CA PHE A 37 0.34 5.50 7.66
C PHE A 37 1.03 5.79 9.00
N ILE A 38 1.16 4.78 9.86
CA ILE A 38 1.84 4.93 11.16
C ILE A 38 3.32 5.22 10.96
N TRP A 39 3.99 4.47 10.09
CA TRP A 39 5.40 4.69 9.78
C TRP A 39 5.64 6.10 9.25
N ASN A 40 4.85 6.56 8.28
CA ASN A 40 4.98 7.89 7.70
C ASN A 40 4.67 9.01 8.71
N ALA A 41 3.72 8.79 9.62
CA ALA A 41 3.48 9.72 10.73
C ALA A 41 4.67 9.84 11.69
N ILE A 42 5.39 8.75 11.95
CA ILE A 42 6.63 8.76 12.74
C ILE A 42 7.74 9.47 11.96
N MET A 43 7.92 9.12 10.67
CA MET A 43 8.95 9.71 9.82
C MET A 43 8.77 11.22 9.63
N TYR A 44 7.54 11.73 9.69
CA TYR A 44 7.25 13.17 9.58
C TYR A 44 8.08 14.06 10.51
N PHE A 45 8.41 13.59 11.71
CA PHE A 45 9.23 14.36 12.65
C PHE A 45 10.71 14.47 12.26
N PHE A 46 11.17 13.62 11.35
CA PHE A 46 12.55 13.57 10.86
C PHE A 46 12.73 14.27 9.52
N PHE A 47 11.63 14.65 8.85
CA PHE A 47 11.68 15.39 7.59
C PHE A 47 11.82 16.89 7.86
N PRO A 48 12.53 17.65 7.00
CA PRO A 48 12.49 19.11 7.04
C PRO A 48 11.07 19.62 6.76
N LYS A 49 10.82 20.92 6.83
CA LYS A 49 9.50 21.49 6.50
C LYS A 49 9.17 21.42 5.00
N GLU A 50 10.21 21.44 4.17
CA GLU A 50 10.11 21.44 2.72
C GLU A 50 11.05 20.39 2.13
N ILE A 51 10.51 19.53 1.28
CA ILE A 51 11.24 18.47 0.58
C ILE A 51 11.61 19.01 -0.82
N PRO A 52 12.89 19.03 -1.21
CA PRO A 52 13.27 19.36 -2.57
C PRO A 52 12.79 18.26 -3.52
N MET A 53 12.06 18.66 -4.55
CA MET A 53 11.49 17.76 -5.56
C MET A 53 12.22 17.84 -6.90
N GLN A 54 12.90 18.95 -7.16
CA GLN A 54 13.61 19.20 -8.41
C GLN A 54 14.92 19.95 -8.13
N TRP A 55 15.99 19.51 -8.79
CA TRP A 55 17.33 20.10 -8.69
C TRP A 55 17.73 20.71 -10.04
N ASP A 56 18.44 21.84 -10.02
CA ASP A 56 19.09 22.41 -11.21
C ASP A 56 20.41 21.68 -11.56
N LEU A 57 21.06 22.11 -12.64
CA LEU A 57 22.38 21.60 -13.07
C LEU A 57 23.51 21.92 -12.08
N SER A 58 23.29 22.84 -11.16
CA SER A 58 24.23 23.24 -10.10
C SER A 58 23.96 22.50 -8.77
N GLY A 59 22.94 21.64 -8.72
CA GLY A 59 22.55 20.88 -7.53
C GLY A 59 21.65 21.64 -6.55
N ASN A 60 21.18 22.85 -6.88
CA ASN A 60 20.27 23.61 -6.03
C ASN A 60 18.82 23.20 -6.25
N PRO A 61 18.00 23.14 -5.18
CA PRO A 61 16.59 22.87 -5.32
C PRO A 61 15.87 24.05 -6.00
N THR A 62 15.14 23.75 -7.08
CA THR A 62 14.35 24.73 -7.84
C THR A 62 12.88 24.71 -7.49
N TRP A 63 12.40 23.58 -6.96
CA TRP A 63 11.03 23.40 -6.50
C TRP A 63 10.98 22.51 -5.27
N THR A 64 10.24 22.95 -4.26
CA THR A 64 10.04 22.24 -2.99
C THR A 64 8.57 21.91 -2.76
N LEU A 65 8.33 20.81 -2.06
CA LEU A 65 7.01 20.36 -1.63
C LEU A 65 6.92 20.41 -0.10
N PRO A 66 5.83 20.95 0.47
CA PRO A 66 5.60 20.86 1.90
C PRO A 66 5.63 19.39 2.34
N SER A 67 6.42 19.08 3.37
CA SER A 67 6.66 17.69 3.78
C SER A 67 5.40 16.97 4.22
N ILE A 68 4.45 17.71 4.78
CA ILE A 68 3.12 17.19 5.10
C ILE A 68 2.47 16.59 3.85
N LEU A 69 2.55 17.24 2.68
CA LEU A 69 1.99 16.69 1.46
C LEU A 69 2.80 15.49 0.96
N GLY A 70 4.12 15.61 0.91
CA GLY A 70 4.99 14.55 0.41
C GLY A 70 4.78 13.22 1.12
N ILE A 71 4.74 13.25 2.46
CA ILE A 71 4.65 12.06 3.31
C ILE A 71 3.29 11.36 3.17
N TRP A 72 2.20 12.09 2.95
CA TRP A 72 0.86 11.48 2.85
C TRP A 72 0.51 10.97 1.46
N VAL A 73 1.23 11.36 0.39
CA VAL A 73 0.87 11.01 -0.99
C VAL A 73 0.89 9.49 -1.22
N ILE A 74 1.99 8.82 -0.91
CA ILE A 74 2.14 7.37 -1.13
C ILE A 74 1.13 6.53 -0.31
N PRO A 75 0.98 6.74 1.01
CA PRO A 75 0.00 5.97 1.78
C PRO A 75 -1.44 6.24 1.34
N SER A 76 -1.75 7.45 0.85
CA SER A 76 -3.06 7.77 0.27
C SER A 76 -3.33 7.01 -1.04
N ILE A 77 -2.32 6.89 -1.92
CA ILE A 77 -2.43 6.08 -3.15
C ILE A 77 -2.63 4.60 -2.78
N LEU A 78 -1.88 4.09 -1.80
CA LEU A 78 -2.04 2.72 -1.31
C LEU A 78 -3.45 2.47 -0.77
N LEU A 79 -3.99 3.38 0.02
CA LEU A 79 -5.38 3.31 0.52
C LEU A 79 -6.39 3.29 -0.63
N TYR A 80 -6.24 4.17 -1.62
CA TYR A 80 -7.11 4.20 -2.79
C TYR A 80 -7.06 2.89 -3.57
N THR A 81 -5.87 2.32 -3.77
CA THR A 81 -5.72 1.02 -4.45
C THR A 81 -6.36 -0.13 -3.66
N ALA A 82 -6.17 -0.18 -2.34
CA ALA A 82 -6.77 -1.19 -1.47
C ALA A 82 -8.30 -1.13 -1.52
N PHE A 83 -8.87 0.08 -1.50
CA PHE A 83 -10.31 0.29 -1.60
C PHE A 83 -10.84 -0.10 -2.99
N SER A 84 -10.15 0.31 -4.06
CA SER A 84 -10.52 -0.03 -5.44
C SER A 84 -10.51 -1.54 -5.68
N MET A 85 -9.54 -2.26 -5.13
CA MET A 85 -9.46 -3.72 -5.22
C MET A 85 -10.60 -4.39 -4.43
N LYS A 86 -10.93 -3.88 -3.25
CA LYS A 86 -12.08 -4.36 -2.45
C LYS A 86 -13.38 -4.25 -3.24
N VAL A 87 -13.66 -3.08 -3.82
CA VAL A 87 -14.90 -2.82 -4.57
C VAL A 87 -15.03 -3.73 -5.79
N ARG A 88 -13.92 -4.12 -6.40
CA ARG A 88 -13.91 -4.99 -7.58
C ARG A 88 -13.88 -6.48 -7.25
N GLU A 89 -13.72 -6.86 -5.98
CA GLU A 89 -13.47 -8.24 -5.50
C GLU A 89 -12.33 -8.97 -6.25
N LYS A 90 -11.43 -8.21 -6.88
CA LYS A 90 -10.26 -8.73 -7.62
C LYS A 90 -9.05 -8.83 -6.72
N LEU A 91 -9.16 -9.54 -5.60
CA LEU A 91 -8.03 -9.83 -4.73
C LEU A 91 -7.54 -11.25 -4.97
N ASP A 92 -6.30 -11.34 -5.42
CA ASP A 92 -5.52 -12.56 -5.56
C ASP A 92 -4.21 -12.44 -4.77
N VAL A 93 -3.45 -13.54 -4.75
CA VAL A 93 -2.12 -13.55 -4.12
C VAL A 93 -1.20 -12.51 -4.78
N GLY A 94 -1.28 -12.35 -6.09
CA GLY A 94 -0.42 -11.44 -6.86
C GLY A 94 -0.62 -9.97 -6.48
N SER A 95 -1.86 -9.48 -6.49
CA SER A 95 -2.19 -8.11 -6.08
C SER A 95 -1.81 -7.82 -4.62
N THR A 96 -2.03 -8.79 -3.73
CA THR A 96 -1.62 -8.70 -2.32
C THR A 96 -0.10 -8.63 -2.17
N ALA A 97 0.65 -9.46 -2.90
CA ALA A 97 2.11 -9.44 -2.91
C ALA A 97 2.66 -8.10 -3.43
N VAL A 98 2.06 -7.53 -4.47
CA VAL A 98 2.41 -6.19 -4.99
C VAL A 98 2.15 -5.11 -3.94
N MET A 99 1.07 -5.21 -3.17
CA MET A 99 0.79 -4.28 -2.08
C MET A 99 1.82 -4.38 -0.94
N ILE A 100 2.19 -5.60 -0.54
CA ILE A 100 3.25 -5.83 0.44
C ILE A 100 4.55 -5.20 -0.05
N PHE A 101 4.95 -5.51 -1.29
CA PHE A 101 6.18 -4.98 -1.87
C PHE A 101 6.19 -3.45 -1.91
N ARG A 102 5.10 -2.81 -2.34
CA ARG A 102 4.97 -1.35 -2.29
C ARG A 102 5.09 -0.79 -0.88
N GLY A 103 4.45 -1.41 0.10
CA GLY A 103 4.54 -0.98 1.50
C GLY A 103 5.96 -1.07 2.06
N VAL A 104 6.68 -2.15 1.76
CA VAL A 104 8.09 -2.32 2.15
C VAL A 104 8.99 -1.28 1.49
N MET A 105 8.78 -1.01 0.19
CA MET A 105 9.52 0.03 -0.53
C MET A 105 9.25 1.42 0.05
N ASP A 106 8.01 1.73 0.41
CA ASP A 106 7.63 3.01 1.05
C ASP A 106 8.39 3.22 2.36
N ILE A 107 8.35 2.20 3.23
CA ILE A 107 9.07 2.20 4.51
C ILE A 107 10.57 2.41 4.29
N GLY A 108 11.17 1.68 3.34
CA GLY A 108 12.59 1.76 3.04
C GLY A 108 13.01 3.12 2.47
N ILE A 109 12.25 3.68 1.53
CA ILE A 109 12.55 4.99 0.92
C ILE A 109 12.47 6.09 1.97
N TYR A 110 11.37 6.20 2.70
CA TYR A 110 11.25 7.26 3.72
C TYR A 110 12.22 7.07 4.88
N GLY A 111 12.50 5.83 5.27
CA GLY A 111 13.55 5.52 6.25
C GLY A 111 14.93 5.98 5.78
N TYR A 112 15.31 5.66 4.54
CA TYR A 112 16.58 6.09 3.97
C TYR A 112 16.69 7.61 3.85
N LEU A 113 15.64 8.26 3.34
CA LEU A 113 15.63 9.71 3.15
C LEU A 113 15.78 10.46 4.48
N ALA A 114 15.11 10.01 5.54
CA ALA A 114 15.26 10.61 6.86
C ALA A 114 16.62 10.34 7.52
N LEU A 115 17.22 9.16 7.30
CA LEU A 115 18.50 8.81 7.91
C LEU A 115 19.71 9.41 7.19
N SER A 116 19.58 9.66 5.88
CA SER A 116 20.68 10.15 5.05
C SER A 116 20.91 11.66 5.15
N ASN A 117 20.01 12.42 5.78
CA ASN A 117 20.03 13.90 5.80
C ASN A 117 20.21 14.52 4.40
N ILE A 118 19.82 13.79 3.34
CA ILE A 118 19.80 14.30 1.95
C ILE A 118 18.63 15.30 1.78
N ILE A 119 17.71 15.30 2.74
CA ILE A 119 16.61 16.24 2.92
C ILE A 119 16.76 16.86 4.31
#